data_AF-A0A9X2P124-F1
#
_entry.id   AF-A0A9X2P124-F1
#
_cell.length_a   1.000
_cell.length_b   1.000
_cell.length_c   1.000
_cell.angle_alpha   90.00
_cell.angle_beta   90.00
_cell.angle_gamma   90.00
#
_symmetry.space_group_name_H-M   'P 1'
#
loop_
_entity.id
_entity.type
_entity.pdbx_description
1 polymer ?
#
loop_
_entity_poly.entity_id
_entity_poly.type
_entity_poly.pdbx_seq_one_letter_code
_entity_poly.pdbx_strand_id
1 'polypeptide(L)'
;MKIIAKQGSELEKLLKQMNEQLLREQEEAKDMVQEYCGTRPDAIGYGWVFGITAEWSYNLIGFNEKSFVPEKLSPNNEYKDNPLWKPNKRKKDAKEFIDKWRKKFRGIDGEPLSKFGIPVMDEKTGIYCAWLPLKNENGYYVSVGSSLLERMPSAKSEQFEIEV
;
A
#
# COMPACT_ATOMS: atom_id res chain seq x y z
N MET A 1 6.26 -10.31 -10.27
CA MET A 1 7.15 -11.36 -9.73
C MET A 1 7.03 -11.40 -8.24
N LYS A 2 7.34 -12.54 -7.61
CA LYS A 2 7.14 -12.76 -6.18
C LYS A 2 8.43 -13.24 -5.51
N ILE A 3 8.73 -12.67 -4.36
CA ILE A 3 9.72 -13.20 -3.43
C ILE A 3 8.94 -13.88 -2.30
N ILE A 4 8.87 -15.20 -2.33
CA ILE A 4 8.05 -16.02 -1.44
C ILE A 4 8.88 -16.42 -0.24
N ALA A 5 8.46 -16.04 0.97
CA ALA A 5 9.17 -16.40 2.18
C ALA A 5 9.05 -17.89 2.46
N LYS A 6 10.14 -18.52 2.89
CA LYS A 6 10.14 -19.92 3.31
C LYS A 6 9.42 -20.08 4.64
N GLN A 7 8.67 -21.17 4.79
CA GLN A 7 7.92 -21.44 6.01
C GLN A 7 8.86 -21.52 7.23
N GLY A 8 8.49 -20.82 8.31
CA GLY A 8 9.27 -20.71 9.54
C GLY A 8 10.41 -19.69 9.50
N SER A 9 10.65 -19.03 8.36
CA SER A 9 11.73 -18.03 8.23
C SER A 9 11.43 -16.73 8.99
N GLU A 10 12.48 -15.96 9.28
CA GLU A 10 12.34 -14.62 9.86
C GLU A 10 11.68 -13.66 8.85
N LEU A 11 11.93 -13.85 7.55
CA LEU A 11 11.24 -13.10 6.51
C LEU A 11 9.73 -13.37 6.53
N GLU A 12 9.30 -14.62 6.70
CA GLU A 12 7.86 -14.95 6.78
C GLU A 12 7.19 -14.19 7.92
N LYS A 13 7.82 -14.14 9.11
CA LYS A 13 7.29 -13.41 10.27
C LYS A 13 7.16 -11.92 9.97
N LEU A 14 8.16 -11.32 9.33
CA LEU A 14 8.12 -9.91 8.93
C LEU A 14 7.01 -9.65 7.92
N LEU A 15 6.92 -10.45 6.85
CA LEU A 15 5.91 -10.26 5.81
C LEU A 15 4.50 -10.47 6.33
N LYS A 16 4.31 -11.39 7.28
CA LYS A 16 3.06 -11.57 8.00
C LYS A 16 2.66 -10.30 8.74
N GLN A 17 3.55 -9.72 9.54
CA GLN A 17 3.28 -8.47 10.27
C GLN A 17 2.93 -7.32 9.32
N MET A 18 3.69 -7.17 8.23
CA MET A 18 3.43 -6.15 7.22
C MET A 18 2.09 -6.36 6.50
N ASN A 19 1.73 -7.61 6.15
CA ASN A 19 0.46 -7.92 5.52
C ASN A 19 -0.73 -7.73 6.47
N GLU A 20 -0.58 -8.08 7.75
CA GLU A 20 -1.59 -7.80 8.78
C GLU A 20 -1.80 -6.29 8.97
N GLN A 21 -0.72 -5.49 8.93
CA GLN A 21 -0.81 -4.03 8.92
C GLN A 21 -1.53 -3.53 7.66
N LEU A 22 -1.17 -4.03 6.47
CA LEU A 22 -1.81 -3.66 5.20
C LEU A 22 -3.32 -3.82 5.26
N LEU A 23 -3.79 -5.02 5.61
CA LEU A 23 -5.22 -5.35 5.62
C LEU A 23 -5.97 -4.55 6.70
N ARG A 24 -5.38 -4.41 7.88
CA ARG A 24 -5.99 -3.66 8.98
C ARG A 24 -6.10 -2.17 8.64
N GLU A 25 -5.03 -1.55 8.15
CA GLU A 25 -5.06 -0.14 7.78
C GLU A 25 -6.00 0.14 6.60
N GLN A 26 -6.16 -0.81 5.67
CA GLN A 26 -7.15 -0.67 4.60
C GLN A 26 -8.57 -0.55 5.15
N GLU A 27 -8.95 -1.43 6.09
CA GLU A 27 -10.29 -1.39 6.69
C GLU A 27 -10.47 -0.17 7.59
N GLU A 28 -9.46 0.21 8.37
CA GLU A 28 -9.49 1.42 9.18
C GLU A 28 -9.58 2.70 8.31
N ALA A 29 -8.97 2.71 7.12
CA ALA A 29 -9.08 3.81 6.16
C ALA A 29 -10.52 3.92 5.63
N LYS A 30 -11.15 2.79 5.30
CA LYS A 30 -12.57 2.75 4.91
C LYS A 30 -13.49 3.19 6.05
N ASP A 31 -13.22 2.76 7.28
CA ASP A 31 -13.96 3.19 8.50
C ASP A 31 -13.90 4.71 8.67
N MET A 32 -12.71 5.30 8.53
CA MET A 32 -12.54 6.76 8.61
C MET A 32 -13.31 7.50 7.51
N VAL A 33 -13.34 6.99 6.28
CA VAL A 33 -14.18 7.58 5.22
C VAL A 33 -15.66 7.44 5.55
N GLN A 34 -16.09 6.31 6.10
CA GLN A 34 -17.48 6.09 6.51
C GLN A 34 -17.90 7.06 7.62
N GLU A 35 -17.07 7.25 8.64
CA GLU A 35 -17.31 8.24 9.70
C GLU A 35 -17.40 9.66 9.12
N TYR A 36 -16.51 9.98 8.18
CA TYR A 36 -16.51 11.29 7.55
C TYR A 36 -17.72 11.52 6.65
N CYS A 37 -18.03 10.59 5.73
CA CYS A 37 -19.01 10.77 4.65
C CYS A 37 -20.40 10.18 4.92
N GLY A 38 -20.56 9.34 5.95
CA GLY A 38 -21.78 8.58 6.22
C GLY A 38 -21.96 7.34 5.34
N THR A 39 -21.01 7.04 4.45
CA THR A 39 -21.06 5.88 3.54
C THR A 39 -19.69 5.25 3.44
N ARG A 40 -19.64 3.92 3.56
CA ARG A 40 -18.40 3.15 3.45
C ARG A 40 -17.97 3.04 2.00
N PRO A 41 -16.71 3.36 1.65
CA PRO A 41 -16.20 3.15 0.31
C PRO A 41 -15.88 1.68 0.06
N ASP A 42 -16.02 1.24 -1.18
CA ASP A 42 -15.65 -0.10 -1.62
C ASP A 42 -14.13 -0.27 -1.70
N ALA A 43 -13.43 0.79 -2.08
CA ALA A 43 -11.99 0.78 -2.29
C ALA A 43 -11.31 2.08 -1.82
N ILE A 44 -10.09 1.94 -1.33
CA ILE A 44 -9.16 3.05 -1.09
C ILE A 44 -7.88 2.72 -1.86
N GLY A 45 -7.45 3.62 -2.74
CA GLY A 45 -6.16 3.51 -3.40
C GLY A 45 -5.01 3.92 -2.48
N TYR A 46 -3.80 3.52 -2.83
CA TYR A 46 -2.59 3.87 -2.09
C TYR A 46 -1.48 4.31 -3.02
N GLY A 47 -0.53 5.05 -2.47
CA GLY A 47 0.72 5.42 -3.11
C GLY A 47 1.89 4.59 -2.63
N TRP A 48 3.00 4.76 -3.34
CA TRP A 48 4.32 4.32 -2.93
C TRP A 48 5.25 5.54 -2.99
N VAL A 49 6.04 5.74 -1.94
CA VAL A 49 6.89 6.91 -1.77
C VAL A 49 8.16 6.50 -1.02
N PHE A 50 9.34 6.74 -1.61
CA PHE A 50 10.63 6.59 -0.94
C PHE A 50 10.82 5.28 -0.15
N GLY A 51 10.45 4.14 -0.75
CA GLY A 51 10.62 2.82 -0.14
C GLY A 51 9.48 2.42 0.81
N ILE A 52 8.53 3.33 1.05
CA ILE A 52 7.28 3.06 1.76
C ILE A 52 6.23 2.62 0.74
N THR A 53 5.50 1.55 1.05
CA THR A 53 4.34 1.09 0.28
C THR A 53 3.05 1.29 1.05
N ALA A 54 1.90 1.11 0.39
CA ALA A 54 0.58 1.21 1.01
C ALA A 54 0.34 2.51 1.78
N GLU A 55 0.89 3.64 1.30
CA GLU A 55 0.50 4.95 1.82
C GLU A 55 -0.93 5.25 1.35
N TRP A 56 -1.92 4.86 2.17
CA TRP A 56 -3.33 4.99 1.82
C TRP A 56 -3.68 6.44 1.46
N SER A 57 -4.29 6.63 0.28
CA SER A 57 -4.54 7.95 -0.26
C SER A 57 -5.99 8.35 -0.04
N TYR A 58 -6.19 9.39 0.78
CA TYR A 58 -7.49 10.05 0.91
C TYR A 58 -7.96 10.70 -0.41
N ASN A 59 -7.14 10.76 -1.47
CA ASN A 59 -7.57 11.26 -2.77
C ASN A 59 -8.05 10.16 -3.74
N LEU A 60 -8.00 8.89 -3.34
CA LEU A 60 -8.31 7.73 -4.17
C LEU A 60 -9.44 6.91 -3.54
N ILE A 61 -10.57 7.54 -3.25
CA ILE A 61 -11.73 6.89 -2.62
C ILE A 61 -12.66 6.36 -3.71
N GLY A 62 -12.93 5.06 -3.73
CA GLY A 62 -13.77 4.40 -4.73
C GLY A 62 -15.12 3.95 -4.17
N PHE A 63 -16.18 4.20 -4.93
CA PHE A 63 -17.52 3.64 -4.72
C PHE A 63 -17.93 2.92 -6.00
N ASN A 64 -18.43 1.69 -5.87
CA ASN A 64 -18.87 0.85 -6.99
C ASN A 64 -20.19 1.33 -7.58
N GLU A 65 -21.05 1.93 -6.75
CA GLU A 65 -22.30 2.53 -7.18
C GLU A 65 -22.03 3.83 -7.96
N LYS A 66 -22.09 3.76 -9.30
CA LYS A 66 -21.79 4.91 -10.18
C LYS A 66 -22.75 6.09 -10.04
N SER A 67 -23.98 5.85 -9.57
CA SER A 67 -24.98 6.88 -9.28
C SER A 67 -24.74 7.62 -7.97
N PHE A 68 -23.91 7.05 -7.08
CA PHE A 68 -23.64 7.64 -5.78
C PHE A 68 -22.74 8.88 -5.92
N VAL A 69 -23.18 10.00 -5.35
CA VAL A 69 -22.45 11.27 -5.33
C VAL A 69 -22.23 11.69 -3.87
N PRO A 70 -21.03 11.48 -3.30
CA PRO A 70 -20.73 11.85 -1.91
C PRO A 70 -20.64 13.37 -1.72
N GLU A 71 -21.50 13.93 -0.87
CA GLU A 71 -21.62 15.38 -0.61
C GLU A 71 -20.34 16.04 -0.04
N LYS A 72 -19.55 15.28 0.72
CA LYS A 72 -18.31 15.76 1.35
C LYS A 72 -17.07 15.59 0.47
N LEU A 73 -17.18 14.83 -0.61
CA LEU A 73 -16.08 14.59 -1.52
C LEU A 73 -16.30 15.34 -2.84
N SER A 74 -15.25 15.37 -3.64
CA SER A 74 -15.24 15.93 -4.99
C SER A 74 -14.60 14.92 -5.93
N PRO A 75 -15.00 14.88 -7.22
CA PRO A 75 -14.36 14.01 -8.18
C PRO A 75 -12.85 14.26 -8.25
N ASN A 76 -12.08 13.18 -8.38
CA ASN A 76 -10.66 13.25 -8.65
C ASN A 76 -10.40 13.23 -10.16
N ASN A 77 -10.24 14.41 -10.74
CA ASN A 77 -10.07 14.63 -12.19
C ASN A 77 -8.81 13.98 -12.81
N GLU A 78 -7.90 13.45 -11.99
CA GLU A 78 -6.74 12.68 -12.46
C GLU A 78 -7.15 11.31 -13.04
N TYR A 79 -8.30 10.77 -12.62
CA TYR A 79 -8.79 9.44 -13.00
C TYR A 79 -10.16 9.54 -13.68
N LYS A 80 -10.17 10.00 -14.94
CA LYS A 80 -11.41 10.31 -15.67
C LYS A 80 -12.28 9.09 -15.99
N ASP A 81 -11.67 7.92 -16.16
CA ASP A 81 -12.37 6.70 -16.59
C ASP A 81 -12.90 5.86 -15.41
N ASN A 82 -12.40 6.10 -14.20
CA ASN A 82 -12.86 5.48 -12.96
C ASN A 82 -13.02 6.57 -11.90
N PRO A 83 -14.27 7.02 -11.59
CA PRO A 83 -14.50 8.16 -10.73
C PRO A 83 -14.06 7.86 -9.30
N LEU A 84 -12.81 8.18 -9.00
CA LEU A 84 -12.29 8.24 -7.65
C LEU A 84 -12.66 9.59 -7.05
N TRP A 85 -12.81 9.62 -5.74
CA TRP A 85 -13.24 10.78 -4.98
C TRP A 85 -12.16 11.24 -4.03
N LYS A 86 -12.18 12.54 -3.69
CA LYS A 86 -11.26 13.17 -2.73
C LYS A 86 -11.97 14.20 -1.86
N PRO A 87 -11.58 14.38 -0.59
CA PRO A 87 -12.14 15.39 0.30
C PRO A 87 -12.08 16.79 -0.33
N ASN A 88 -13.17 17.55 -0.21
CA ASN A 88 -13.20 18.92 -0.66
C ASN A 88 -12.40 19.82 0.30
N LYS A 89 -11.11 20.02 0.00
CA LYS A 89 -10.14 20.78 0.84
C LYS A 89 -10.54 22.23 1.13
N ARG A 90 -11.58 22.77 0.49
CA ARG A 90 -12.13 24.09 0.80
C ARG A 90 -12.94 24.08 2.11
N LYS A 91 -13.52 22.95 2.49
CA LYS A 91 -14.30 22.80 3.72
C LYS A 91 -13.39 22.58 4.93
N LYS A 92 -13.78 23.10 6.11
CA LYS A 92 -12.98 23.00 7.35
C LYS A 92 -12.89 21.55 7.84
N ASP A 93 -14.02 20.84 7.85
CA ASP A 93 -14.12 19.43 8.24
C ASP A 93 -13.22 18.52 7.37
N ALA A 94 -13.09 18.81 6.07
CA ALA A 94 -12.17 18.09 5.18
C ALA A 94 -10.70 18.23 5.60
N LYS A 95 -10.29 19.41 6.10
CA LYS A 95 -8.91 19.62 6.57
C LYS A 95 -8.64 18.82 7.85
N GLU A 96 -9.58 18.82 8.78
CA GLU A 96 -9.50 18.02 10.02
C GLU A 96 -9.44 16.52 9.72
N PHE A 97 -10.26 16.06 8.76
CA PHE A 97 -10.21 14.68 8.26
C PHE A 97 -8.83 14.33 7.67
N ILE A 98 -8.28 15.18 6.79
CA ILE A 98 -6.97 14.96 6.17
C ILE A 98 -5.85 14.94 7.21
N ASP A 99 -5.90 15.81 8.21
CA ASP A 99 -4.88 15.87 9.25
C ASP A 99 -4.90 14.60 10.12
N LYS A 100 -6.09 14.10 10.48
CA LYS A 100 -6.23 12.79 11.15
C LYS A 100 -5.69 11.66 10.27
N TRP A 101 -6.05 11.66 8.99
CA TRP A 101 -5.63 10.65 8.03
C TRP A 101 -4.10 10.57 7.94
N ARG A 102 -3.45 11.70 7.69
CA ARG A 102 -1.99 11.78 7.54
C ARG A 102 -1.24 11.39 8.81
N LYS A 103 -1.81 11.64 10.00
CA LYS A 103 -1.18 11.21 11.26
C LYS A 103 -1.23 9.70 11.43
N LYS A 104 -2.31 9.07 10.96
CA LYS A 104 -2.61 7.65 11.16
C LYS A 104 -1.94 6.75 10.11
N PHE A 105 -2.14 7.06 8.83
CA PHE A 105 -1.68 6.21 7.73
C PHE A 105 -0.35 6.75 7.20
N ARG A 106 0.74 6.10 7.60
CA ARG A 106 2.12 6.43 7.17
C ARG A 106 2.66 5.50 6.10
N GLY A 107 1.90 4.45 5.76
CA GLY A 107 2.36 3.35 4.92
C GLY A 107 3.26 2.38 5.69
N ILE A 108 3.71 1.37 4.95
CA ILE A 108 4.54 0.28 5.45
C ILE A 108 5.97 0.55 5.02
N ASP A 109 6.86 0.66 6.00
CA ASP A 109 8.29 0.87 5.78
C ASP A 109 8.97 -0.41 5.29
N GLY A 110 9.68 -0.29 4.18
CA GLY A 110 10.36 -1.40 3.51
C GLY A 110 11.81 -1.59 3.93
N GLU A 111 12.41 -0.66 4.67
CA GLU A 111 13.81 -0.76 5.14
C GLU A 111 14.14 -2.13 5.78
N PRO A 112 13.25 -2.77 6.60
CA PRO A 112 13.54 -4.07 7.18
C PRO A 112 13.79 -5.20 6.16
N LEU A 113 13.30 -5.07 4.91
CA LEU A 113 13.51 -6.06 3.84
C LEU A 113 14.98 -6.15 3.42
N SER A 114 15.75 -5.06 3.54
CA SER A 114 17.17 -5.01 3.19
C SER A 114 18.01 -6.02 3.98
N LYS A 115 17.60 -6.35 5.21
CA LYS A 115 18.25 -7.37 6.06
C LYS A 115 18.23 -8.76 5.43
N PHE A 116 17.29 -9.01 4.52
CA PHE A 116 17.14 -10.27 3.79
C PHE A 116 17.73 -10.21 2.38
N GLY A 117 18.41 -9.11 2.02
CA GLY A 117 18.94 -8.92 0.66
C GLY A 117 17.87 -8.54 -0.37
N ILE A 118 16.72 -8.01 0.07
CA ILE A 118 15.65 -7.50 -0.78
C ILE A 118 15.71 -5.97 -0.78
N PRO A 119 16.32 -5.32 -1.81
CA PRO A 119 16.50 -3.88 -1.81
C PRO A 119 15.20 -3.14 -2.13
N VAL A 120 14.81 -2.17 -1.30
CA VAL A 120 13.70 -1.24 -1.58
C VAL A 120 14.13 0.02 -2.34
N MET A 121 15.45 0.23 -2.42
CA MET A 121 16.11 1.26 -3.21
C MET A 121 17.38 0.68 -3.82
N ASP A 122 17.64 1.04 -5.07
CA ASP A 122 18.92 0.80 -5.72
C ASP A 122 19.95 1.81 -5.23
N GLU A 123 20.94 1.37 -4.46
CA GLU A 123 21.99 2.24 -3.92
C GLU A 123 22.83 2.93 -5.00
N LYS A 124 22.96 2.35 -6.20
CA LYS A 124 23.77 2.93 -7.27
C LYS A 124 23.06 4.06 -7.99
N THR A 125 21.75 3.91 -8.20
CA THR A 125 20.95 4.86 -8.99
C THR A 125 20.07 5.77 -8.13
N GLY A 126 19.89 5.44 -6.85
CA GLY A 126 18.93 6.09 -5.96
C GLY A 126 17.46 5.79 -6.31
N ILE A 127 17.21 4.88 -7.24
CA ILE A 127 15.85 4.57 -7.71
C ILE A 127 15.20 3.62 -6.72
N TYR A 128 14.06 4.05 -6.16
CA TYR A 128 13.24 3.19 -5.34
C TYR A 128 12.52 2.14 -6.19
N CYS A 129 12.28 0.96 -5.62
CA CYS A 129 11.52 -0.10 -6.25
C CYS A 129 10.11 -0.20 -5.67
N ALA A 130 9.13 -0.49 -6.52
CA ALA A 130 7.77 -0.80 -6.07
C ALA A 130 7.72 -2.21 -5.46
N TRP A 131 7.07 -2.32 -4.30
CA TRP A 131 6.91 -3.57 -3.58
C TRP A 131 5.59 -3.60 -2.79
N LEU A 132 5.06 -4.79 -2.50
CA LEU A 132 3.86 -4.96 -1.67
C LEU A 132 3.84 -6.30 -0.92
N PRO A 133 3.61 -6.33 0.41
CA PRO A 133 3.53 -7.55 1.21
C PRO A 133 2.16 -8.21 1.09
N LEU A 134 2.12 -9.42 0.56
CA LEU A 134 0.89 -10.16 0.25
C LEU A 134 0.93 -11.58 0.79
N LYS A 135 -0.22 -12.25 0.76
CA LYS A 135 -0.40 -13.64 1.16
C LYS A 135 -1.17 -14.39 0.07
N ASN A 136 -0.76 -15.61 -0.23
CA ASN A 136 -1.51 -16.56 -1.03
C ASN A 136 -1.45 -17.97 -0.40
N GLU A 137 -1.86 -18.99 -1.17
CA GLU A 137 -1.85 -20.39 -0.75
C GLU A 137 -0.44 -20.91 -0.40
N ASN A 138 0.60 -20.37 -1.04
CA ASN A 138 2.00 -20.75 -0.84
C ASN A 138 2.67 -20.00 0.32
N GLY A 139 1.95 -19.11 1.01
CA GLY A 139 2.45 -18.35 2.16
C GLY A 139 2.54 -16.84 1.91
N TYR A 140 3.42 -16.18 2.67
CA TYR A 140 3.64 -14.74 2.57
C TYR A 140 4.72 -14.42 1.55
N TYR A 141 4.51 -13.38 0.75
CA TYR A 141 5.44 -12.98 -0.30
C TYR A 141 5.46 -11.47 -0.48
N VAL A 142 6.54 -10.97 -1.07
CA VAL A 142 6.59 -9.60 -1.58
C VAL A 142 6.36 -9.63 -3.09
N SER A 143 5.34 -8.91 -3.55
CA SER A 143 5.18 -8.62 -4.97
C SER A 143 6.15 -7.51 -5.35
N VAL A 144 7.01 -7.75 -6.33
CA VAL A 144 8.06 -6.81 -6.78
C VAL A 144 8.03 -6.62 -8.29
N GLY A 145 8.48 -5.44 -8.73
CA GLY A 145 8.76 -5.14 -10.13
C GLY A 145 10.03 -5.82 -10.65
N SER A 146 10.19 -5.92 -11.97
CA SER A 146 11.33 -6.62 -12.58
C SER A 146 12.69 -6.01 -12.35
N SER A 147 12.73 -4.69 -12.27
CA SER A 147 13.92 -3.95 -11.89
C SER A 147 14.51 -4.44 -10.55
N LEU A 148 13.69 -4.83 -9.58
CA LEU A 148 14.20 -5.23 -8.26
C LEU A 148 15.01 -6.54 -8.35
N LEU A 149 14.54 -7.53 -9.12
CA LEU A 149 15.23 -8.82 -9.20
C LEU A 149 16.61 -8.73 -9.85
N GLU A 150 16.77 -7.87 -10.86
CA GLU A 150 18.08 -7.61 -11.49
C GLU A 150 19.13 -7.08 -10.50
N ARG A 151 18.67 -6.56 -9.36
CA ARG A 151 19.49 -5.94 -8.31
C ARG A 151 19.67 -6.87 -7.11
N MET A 152 18.98 -8.00 -7.06
CA MET A 152 19.15 -8.97 -5.98
C MET A 152 20.41 -9.80 -6.18
N PRO A 153 21.09 -10.21 -5.09
CA PRO A 153 22.18 -11.17 -5.18
C PRO A 153 21.68 -12.47 -5.80
N SER A 154 22.43 -13.04 -6.75
CA SER A 154 22.12 -14.33 -7.40
C SER A 154 22.29 -15.55 -6.48
N ALA A 155 22.51 -15.34 -5.18
CA ALA A 155 22.80 -16.40 -4.23
C ALA A 155 21.51 -17.10 -3.77
N LYS A 156 21.62 -18.40 -3.46
CA LYS A 156 20.55 -19.14 -2.80
C LYS A 156 20.28 -18.51 -1.42
N SER A 157 19.02 -18.21 -1.15
CA SER A 157 18.57 -17.68 0.14
C SER A 157 17.95 -18.78 1.00
N GLU A 158 18.28 -18.80 2.29
CA GLU A 158 17.56 -19.62 3.28
C GLU A 158 16.22 -19.00 3.69
N GLN A 159 15.93 -17.78 3.24
CA GLN A 159 14.78 -16.99 3.69
C GLN A 159 13.63 -16.99 2.67
N PHE A 160 13.92 -17.17 1.38
CA PHE A 160 12.90 -17.09 0.32
C PHE A 160 13.25 -17.87 -0.93
N GLU A 161 12.25 -17.95 -1.81
CA GLU A 161 12.32 -18.41 -3.19
C GLU A 161 11.80 -17.31 -4.12
N ILE A 162 12.25 -17.29 -5.37
CA ILE A 162 11.84 -16.29 -6.36
C ILE A 162 10.96 -16.98 -7.41
N GLU A 163 9.74 -16.46 -7.58
CA GLU A 163 8.82 -16.84 -8.66
C GLU A 163 8.77 -15.70 -9.69
N VAL A 164 9.26 -15.99 -10.90
CA VAL A 164 9.33 -15.08 -12.05
C VAL A 164 8.05 -15.18 -12.87
#